data_AF-A0A953XPX1-F1
#
_entry.id   AF-A0A953XPX1-F1
#
_cell.length_a   1.000
_cell.length_b   1.000
_cell.length_c   1.000
_cell.angle_alpha   90.00
_cell.angle_beta   90.00
_cell.angle_gamma   90.00
#
_symmetry.space_group_name_H-M   'P 1'
#
loop_
_entity.id
_entity.type
_entity.pdbx_description
1 polymer ?
#
loop_
_entity_poly.entity_id
_entity_poly.type
_entity_poly.pdbx_seq_one_letter_code
_entity_poly.pdbx_strand_id
1 'polypeptide(L)'
;MRGVRIAIGTILLAVVATAVLAGVWVLRQAGGGGLQVQVKFADSKSLAADDDVIYGDGIVGRVESVDNGVVTARISADHAKLLRENSRFWIQSHVGSSILLFDTPKQGGATVRAGHSFTGLPVRPDPDPESMPPATHRKLNARPSWLVEVRANLELKAGGDLTEPQYRKVTGVIAGVRDKGDLIVIAPSWAVEYSGELAAETYRIELIGGATHTAEILAVRLPFVVFLVPATDYTGNPAPFWPEALADGQGLLLTDVEGNAYTAVHSGGEVQLRAGTDTGLVALVDGTNVAGFTLPAAGHAMGVRWVALNGAGDAIKEAQAKLK
;
A
#
# COMPACT_ATOMS: atom_id res chain seq x y z
N MET A 1 34.41 11.15 -72.74
CA MET A 1 34.95 11.45 -71.39
C MET A 1 34.09 12.43 -70.54
N ARG A 2 32.83 12.78 -70.88
CA ARG A 2 32.02 13.69 -70.03
C ARG A 2 31.45 13.04 -68.75
N GLY A 3 31.04 11.77 -68.78
CA GLY A 3 30.41 11.10 -67.63
C GLY A 3 31.29 10.96 -66.39
N VAL A 4 32.58 10.66 -66.56
CA VAL A 4 33.53 10.44 -65.44
C VAL A 4 33.74 11.72 -64.61
N ARG A 5 33.75 12.90 -65.25
CA ARG A 5 33.90 14.19 -64.54
C ARG A 5 32.69 14.54 -63.67
N ILE A 6 31.48 14.12 -64.07
CA ILE A 6 30.26 14.32 -63.29
C ILE A 6 30.30 13.41 -62.05
N ALA A 7 30.61 12.12 -62.22
CA ALA A 7 30.68 11.16 -61.12
C ALA A 7 31.69 11.58 -60.03
N ILE A 8 32.89 12.04 -60.41
CA ILE A 8 33.90 12.51 -59.45
C ILE A 8 33.39 13.75 -58.68
N GLY A 9 32.75 14.70 -59.36
CA GLY A 9 32.19 15.89 -58.71
C GLY A 9 31.09 15.56 -57.68
N THR A 10 30.18 14.65 -58.02
CA THR A 10 29.11 14.21 -57.12
C THR A 10 29.66 13.47 -55.89
N ILE A 11 30.65 12.59 -56.07
CA ILE A 11 31.30 11.87 -54.96
C ILE A 11 32.01 12.85 -54.02
N LEU A 12 32.77 13.82 -54.56
CA LEU A 12 33.48 14.80 -53.75
C LEU A 12 32.51 15.65 -52.92
N LEU A 13 31.39 16.07 -53.51
CA LEU A 13 30.35 16.84 -52.83
C LEU A 13 29.70 16.02 -51.69
N ALA A 14 29.41 14.74 -51.93
CA ALA A 14 28.83 13.85 -50.92
C ALA A 14 29.78 13.63 -49.73
N VAL A 15 31.08 13.45 -49.97
CA VAL A 15 32.10 13.31 -48.91
C VAL A 15 32.20 14.58 -48.07
N VAL A 16 32.26 15.76 -48.70
CA VAL A 16 32.31 17.05 -48.00
C VAL A 16 31.03 17.29 -47.19
N ALA A 17 29.85 17.03 -47.77
CA ALA A 17 28.58 17.16 -47.05
C ALA A 17 28.51 16.21 -45.83
N THR A 18 28.98 14.97 -45.98
CA THR A 18 29.03 14.00 -44.87
C THR A 18 30.00 14.45 -43.77
N ALA A 19 31.18 14.97 -44.13
CA ALA A 19 32.14 15.50 -43.18
C ALA A 19 31.62 16.74 -42.42
N VAL A 20 30.90 17.63 -43.10
CA VAL A 20 30.24 18.79 -42.47
C VAL A 20 29.11 18.35 -41.53
N LEU A 21 28.27 17.40 -41.95
CA LEU A 21 27.19 16.87 -41.11
C LEU A 21 27.75 16.15 -39.87
N ALA A 22 28.81 15.36 -40.01
CA ALA A 22 29.52 14.74 -38.91
C ALA A 22 30.15 15.79 -37.97
N GLY A 23 30.78 16.84 -38.51
CA GLY A 23 31.31 17.97 -37.73
C GLY A 23 30.24 18.71 -36.95
N VAL A 24 29.08 18.97 -37.56
CA VAL A 24 27.92 19.60 -36.88
C VAL A 24 27.32 18.68 -35.81
N TRP A 25 27.30 17.36 -36.03
CA TRP A 25 26.84 16.38 -35.06
C TRP A 25 27.79 16.29 -33.84
N VAL A 26 29.10 16.24 -34.07
CA VAL A 26 30.14 16.30 -33.02
C VAL A 26 30.08 17.63 -32.27
N LEU A 27 29.91 18.76 -32.95
CA LEU A 27 29.76 20.08 -32.31
C LEU A 27 28.46 20.17 -31.49
N ARG A 28 27.38 19.50 -31.87
CA ARG A 28 26.16 19.40 -31.06
C ARG A 28 26.32 18.53 -29.81
N GLN A 29 27.14 17.48 -29.87
CA GLN A 29 27.49 16.71 -28.67
C GLN A 29 28.45 17.49 -27.75
N ALA A 30 29.52 18.06 -28.31
CA ALA A 30 30.52 18.81 -27.55
C ALA A 30 29.97 20.12 -26.95
N GLY A 31 29.10 20.82 -27.69
CA GLY A 31 28.39 22.02 -27.26
C GLY A 31 27.08 21.76 -26.51
N GLY A 32 26.90 20.57 -25.93
CA GLY A 32 25.66 20.15 -25.26
C GLY A 32 25.30 21.08 -24.09
N GLY A 33 24.41 22.03 -24.37
CA GLY A 33 24.01 23.18 -23.52
C GLY A 33 23.14 22.82 -22.31
N GLY A 34 23.57 21.81 -21.55
CA GLY A 34 22.97 21.44 -20.27
C GLY A 34 23.39 22.37 -19.13
N LEU A 35 22.63 22.34 -18.04
CA LEU A 35 22.98 23.01 -16.80
C LEU A 35 23.94 22.12 -16.00
N GLN A 36 25.19 22.57 -15.84
CA GLN A 36 26.18 21.93 -14.98
C GLN A 36 25.98 22.37 -13.52
N VAL A 37 25.93 21.38 -12.62
CA VAL A 37 25.77 21.58 -11.17
C VAL A 37 26.72 20.68 -10.39
N GLN A 38 27.05 21.11 -9.17
CA GLN A 38 27.88 20.33 -8.25
C GLN A 38 27.02 19.88 -7.07
N VAL A 39 27.19 18.64 -6.63
CA VAL A 39 26.48 18.08 -5.47
C VAL A 39 27.50 17.51 -4.51
N LYS A 40 27.57 18.06 -3.29
CA LYS A 40 28.51 17.62 -2.26
C LYS A 40 27.87 16.59 -1.34
N PHE A 41 28.38 15.36 -1.35
CA PHE A 41 27.99 14.26 -0.48
C PHE A 41 29.01 14.01 0.64
N ALA A 42 28.55 13.39 1.72
CA ALA A 42 29.43 12.87 2.77
C ALA A 42 30.12 11.55 2.37
N ASP A 43 29.43 10.71 1.60
CA ASP A 43 30.00 9.57 0.89
C ASP A 43 29.42 9.53 -0.52
N SER A 44 30.28 9.48 -1.54
CA SER A 44 29.91 9.39 -2.96
C SER A 44 30.47 8.13 -3.64
N LYS A 45 31.08 7.20 -2.88
CA LYS A 45 31.88 6.08 -3.41
C LYS A 45 31.12 5.10 -4.31
N SER A 46 29.80 5.14 -4.29
CA SER A 46 28.98 4.26 -5.10
C SER A 46 28.65 4.83 -6.49
N LEU A 47 28.82 6.14 -6.71
CA LEU A 47 28.66 6.79 -8.02
C LEU A 47 29.96 6.78 -8.84
N ALA A 48 29.80 6.65 -10.15
CA ALA A 48 30.84 6.77 -11.16
C ALA A 48 30.52 7.88 -12.18
N ALA A 49 31.50 8.24 -13.01
CA ALA A 49 31.24 9.03 -14.20
C ALA A 49 30.40 8.22 -15.22
N ASP A 50 29.55 8.90 -15.98
CA ASP A 50 28.52 8.36 -16.89
C ASP A 50 27.30 7.71 -16.21
N ASP A 51 27.23 7.65 -14.87
CA ASP A 51 26.00 7.26 -14.15
C ASP A 51 24.84 8.23 -14.47
N ASP A 52 23.62 7.70 -14.57
CA ASP A 52 22.42 8.47 -14.90
C ASP A 52 21.98 9.39 -13.76
N VAL A 53 21.45 10.56 -14.14
CA VAL A 53 20.76 11.48 -13.24
C VAL A 53 19.27 11.43 -13.51
N ILE A 54 18.48 11.08 -12.50
CA ILE A 54 17.04 10.82 -12.61
C ILE A 54 16.21 11.85 -11.83
N TYR A 55 15.10 12.28 -12.43
CA TYR A 55 14.03 13.04 -11.79
C TYR A 55 12.69 12.33 -12.01
N GLY A 56 12.01 11.97 -10.92
CA GLY A 56 10.85 11.08 -11.00
C GLY A 56 11.24 9.74 -11.61
N ASP A 57 10.59 9.36 -12.72
CA ASP A 57 10.86 8.13 -13.47
C ASP A 57 11.71 8.36 -14.75
N GLY A 58 12.24 9.58 -14.96
CA GLY A 58 12.92 9.98 -16.20
C GLY A 58 14.41 10.28 -16.02
N ILE A 59 15.25 9.78 -16.94
CA ILE A 59 16.65 10.19 -17.07
C ILE A 59 16.70 11.61 -17.63
N VAL A 60 17.31 12.53 -16.89
CA VAL A 60 17.36 13.96 -17.20
C VAL A 60 18.76 14.52 -17.42
N GLY A 61 19.80 13.76 -17.03
CA GLY A 61 21.20 14.15 -17.14
C GLY A 61 22.16 12.99 -16.87
N ARG A 62 23.46 13.28 -16.79
CA ARG A 62 24.51 12.32 -16.40
C ARG A 62 25.52 12.92 -15.43
N VAL A 63 26.16 12.06 -14.65
CA VAL A 63 27.33 12.39 -13.85
C VAL A 63 28.56 12.53 -14.76
N GLU A 64 29.27 13.65 -14.65
CA GLU A 64 30.48 13.95 -15.41
C GLU A 64 31.75 13.54 -14.66
N SER A 65 31.80 13.80 -13.35
CA SER A 65 32.92 13.44 -12.48
C SER A 65 32.47 13.23 -11.04
N VAL A 66 33.26 12.46 -10.28
CA VAL A 66 33.06 12.21 -8.84
C VAL A 66 34.42 12.35 -8.16
N ASP A 67 34.65 13.51 -7.54
CA ASP A 67 35.95 13.90 -7.00
C ASP A 67 35.81 14.28 -5.51
N ASN A 68 36.40 13.49 -4.61
CA ASN A 68 36.46 13.78 -3.16
C ASN A 68 35.10 14.12 -2.51
N GLY A 69 34.03 13.42 -2.88
CA GLY A 69 32.66 13.67 -2.39
C GLY A 69 31.92 14.77 -3.14
N VAL A 70 32.53 15.44 -4.12
CA VAL A 70 31.86 16.38 -5.04
C VAL A 70 31.52 15.65 -6.32
N VAL A 71 30.21 15.53 -6.60
CA VAL A 71 29.67 14.96 -7.83
C VAL A 71 29.35 16.10 -8.78
N THR A 72 30.00 16.13 -9.94
CA THR A 72 29.67 17.08 -11.02
C THR A 72 28.66 16.42 -11.94
N ALA A 73 27.51 17.04 -12.16
CA ALA A 73 26.43 16.50 -12.99
C ALA A 73 25.97 17.51 -14.04
N ARG A 74 25.65 17.03 -15.25
CA ARG A 74 25.07 17.83 -16.33
C ARG A 74 23.63 17.42 -16.58
N ILE A 75 22.70 18.32 -16.28
CA ILE A 75 21.27 18.19 -16.60
C ILE A 75 21.03 18.68 -18.03
N SER A 76 20.26 17.97 -18.85
CA SER A 76 19.93 18.39 -20.22
C SER A 76 19.24 19.77 -20.26
N ALA A 77 19.46 20.51 -21.35
CA ALA A 77 18.84 21.82 -21.60
C ALA A 77 17.30 21.79 -21.41
N ASP A 78 16.67 20.74 -21.94
CA ASP A 78 15.22 20.53 -21.90
C ASP A 78 14.69 20.31 -20.48
N HIS A 79 15.54 19.78 -19.59
CA HIS A 79 15.22 19.43 -18.20
C HIS A 79 15.72 20.45 -17.17
N ALA A 80 16.52 21.44 -17.57
CA ALA A 80 17.08 22.44 -16.66
C ALA A 80 16.03 23.23 -15.84
N LYS A 81 14.77 23.29 -16.33
CA LYS A 81 13.63 23.94 -15.64
C LYS A 81 13.09 23.14 -14.44
N LEU A 82 13.39 21.84 -14.37
CA LEU A 82 13.00 20.96 -13.25
C LEU A 82 13.83 21.27 -11.99
N LEU A 83 15.06 21.75 -12.18
CA LEU A 83 15.99 22.04 -11.10
C LEU A 83 15.77 23.44 -10.51
N ARG A 84 15.71 23.51 -9.18
CA ARG A 84 15.50 24.71 -8.37
C ARG A 84 16.54 24.79 -7.26
N GLU A 85 16.74 25.97 -6.69
CA GLU A 85 17.73 26.16 -5.61
C GLU A 85 17.43 25.31 -4.36
N ASN A 86 16.18 24.84 -4.20
CA ASN A 86 15.76 23.92 -3.14
C ASN A 86 15.66 22.45 -3.58
N SER A 87 16.14 22.08 -4.78
CA SER A 87 16.16 20.68 -5.22
C SER A 87 17.02 19.82 -4.29
N ARG A 88 16.50 18.65 -3.92
CA ARG A 88 17.12 17.74 -2.95
C ARG A 88 17.73 16.57 -3.70
N PHE A 89 19.02 16.33 -3.51
CA PHE A 89 19.75 15.24 -4.18
C PHE A 89 20.03 14.10 -3.21
N TRP A 90 19.95 12.85 -3.68
CA TRP A 90 20.42 11.67 -2.94
C TRP A 90 20.97 10.61 -3.90
N ILE A 91 21.77 9.68 -3.37
CA ILE A 91 22.28 8.54 -4.13
C ILE A 91 21.40 7.33 -3.84
N GLN A 92 21.05 6.57 -4.88
CA GLN A 92 20.45 5.25 -4.71
C GLN A 92 21.31 4.21 -5.42
N SER A 93 21.93 3.32 -4.63
CA SER A 93 22.64 2.18 -5.16
C SER A 93 21.68 1.05 -5.51
N HIS A 94 21.95 0.40 -6.64
CA HIS A 94 21.32 -0.83 -7.06
C HIS A 94 22.38 -1.94 -7.18
N VAL A 95 21.96 -3.17 -7.45
CA VAL A 95 22.91 -4.28 -7.65
C VAL A 95 23.65 -4.08 -8.98
N GLY A 96 24.84 -3.49 -8.91
CA GLY A 96 25.74 -3.31 -10.06
C GLY A 96 25.88 -1.88 -10.61
N SER A 97 25.12 -0.90 -10.09
CA SER A 97 25.23 0.52 -10.46
C SER A 97 24.73 1.43 -9.35
N SER A 98 25.05 2.72 -9.43
CA SER A 98 24.34 3.74 -8.64
C SER A 98 23.71 4.78 -9.55
N ILE A 99 22.76 5.51 -9.00
CA ILE A 99 21.99 6.53 -9.70
C ILE A 99 22.00 7.77 -8.81
N LEU A 100 22.20 8.94 -9.43
CA LEU A 100 21.97 10.22 -8.76
C LEU A 100 20.51 10.62 -8.97
N LEU A 101 19.74 10.72 -7.89
CA LEU A 101 18.36 11.16 -7.96
C LEU A 101 18.23 12.58 -7.39
N PHE A 102 17.26 13.32 -7.91
CA PHE A 102 16.78 14.52 -7.24
C PHE A 102 15.26 14.69 -7.34
N ASP A 103 14.72 15.45 -6.40
CA ASP A 103 13.40 16.03 -6.49
C ASP A 103 13.45 17.55 -6.28
N THR A 104 12.29 18.18 -6.48
CA THR A 104 12.10 19.61 -6.31
C THR A 104 10.85 19.80 -5.44
N PRO A 105 11.00 20.26 -4.18
CA PRO A 105 9.87 20.49 -3.30
C PRO A 105 8.85 21.49 -3.86
N LYS A 106 7.58 21.35 -3.50
CA LYS A 106 6.48 22.20 -3.98
C LYS A 106 6.61 23.68 -3.57
N GLN A 107 7.25 23.95 -2.44
CA GLN A 107 7.58 25.32 -2.04
C GLN A 107 8.60 25.90 -3.02
N GLY A 108 8.24 26.99 -3.72
CA GLY A 108 8.99 27.45 -4.89
C GLY A 108 10.39 27.98 -4.58
N GLY A 109 11.43 27.26 -5.00
CA GLY A 109 12.79 27.79 -5.11
C GLY A 109 13.01 28.61 -6.40
N ALA A 110 14.03 29.48 -6.39
CA ALA A 110 14.39 30.23 -7.59
C ALA A 110 15.02 29.32 -8.67
N THR A 111 15.15 29.86 -9.89
CA THR A 111 15.84 29.18 -11.00
C THR A 111 17.33 29.08 -10.72
N VAL A 112 17.87 27.87 -10.84
CA VAL A 112 19.29 27.58 -10.57
C VAL A 112 20.19 28.29 -11.58
N ARG A 113 21.30 28.84 -11.08
CA ARG A 113 22.37 29.44 -11.89
C ARG A 113 23.46 28.39 -12.19
N ALA A 114 24.14 28.53 -13.32
CA ALA A 114 25.29 27.69 -13.65
C ALA A 114 26.35 27.76 -12.54
N GLY A 115 26.89 26.60 -12.13
CA GLY A 115 27.85 26.51 -11.03
C GLY A 115 27.25 26.59 -9.62
N HIS A 116 25.92 26.52 -9.46
CA HIS A 116 25.31 26.33 -8.14
C HIS A 116 25.72 24.98 -7.54
N SER A 117 25.96 24.97 -6.23
CA SER A 117 26.37 23.79 -5.47
C SER A 117 25.29 23.36 -4.49
N PHE A 118 24.85 22.11 -4.59
CA PHE A 118 23.89 21.46 -3.70
C PHE A 118 24.60 20.67 -2.60
N THR A 119 23.89 20.43 -1.50
CA THR A 119 24.29 19.42 -0.50
C THR A 119 23.47 18.16 -0.73
N GLY A 120 24.16 17.04 -0.92
CA GLY A 120 23.54 15.74 -1.09
C GLY A 120 23.13 15.12 0.24
N LEU A 121 21.94 14.51 0.26
CA LEU A 121 21.37 13.83 1.41
C LEU A 121 21.86 12.37 1.49
N PRO A 122 22.03 11.81 2.70
CA PRO A 122 22.51 10.44 2.89
C PRO A 122 21.46 9.38 2.54
N VAL A 123 20.17 9.76 2.52
CA VAL A 123 19.03 8.91 2.16
C VAL A 123 18.02 9.72 1.35
N ARG A 124 17.12 9.03 0.65
CA ARG A 124 15.97 9.65 -0.02
C ARG A 124 15.15 10.45 1.02
N PRO A 125 14.85 11.73 0.77
CA PRO A 125 13.95 12.49 1.63
C PRO A 125 12.50 12.01 1.47
N ASP A 126 11.69 12.18 2.50
CA ASP A 126 10.25 11.93 2.41
C ASP A 126 9.61 12.86 1.36
N PRO A 127 8.61 12.38 0.59
CA PRO A 127 7.85 13.22 -0.31
C PRO A 127 7.11 14.30 0.48
N ASP A 128 7.02 15.52 -0.06
CA ASP A 128 6.27 16.60 0.60
C ASP A 128 4.84 16.13 0.87
N PRO A 129 4.25 16.39 2.06
CA PRO A 129 2.89 15.92 2.40
C PRO A 129 1.81 16.34 1.40
N GLU A 130 1.98 17.51 0.77
CA GLU A 130 1.11 18.04 -0.27
C GLU A 130 1.35 17.43 -1.66
N SER A 131 2.49 16.75 -1.87
CA SER A 131 2.89 16.11 -3.13
C SER A 131 2.54 14.62 -3.19
N MET A 132 2.33 13.98 -2.04
CA MET A 132 1.82 12.63 -1.99
C MET A 132 0.45 12.56 -2.69
N PRO A 133 0.27 11.76 -3.76
CA PRO A 133 -1.07 11.47 -4.24
C PRO A 133 -1.85 10.77 -3.12
N PRO A 134 -3.18 10.99 -3.02
CA PRO A 134 -3.99 10.23 -2.07
C PRO A 134 -3.79 8.73 -2.33
N ALA A 135 -3.53 7.99 -1.24
CA ALA A 135 -3.11 6.60 -1.29
C ALA A 135 -4.09 5.79 -2.14
N THR A 136 -3.63 5.35 -3.31
CA THR A 136 -4.53 4.87 -4.36
C THR A 136 -4.98 3.44 -4.04
N HIS A 137 -6.28 3.27 -3.84
CA HIS A 137 -6.90 1.99 -3.52
C HIS A 137 -6.56 0.93 -4.56
N ARG A 138 -5.76 -0.07 -4.19
CA ARG A 138 -5.45 -1.22 -5.05
C ARG A 138 -6.24 -2.43 -4.56
N LYS A 139 -7.19 -2.90 -5.37
CA LYS A 139 -7.96 -4.12 -5.10
C LYS A 139 -6.99 -5.27 -4.80
N LEU A 140 -7.25 -6.01 -3.72
CA LEU A 140 -6.49 -7.21 -3.39
C LEU A 140 -6.83 -8.30 -4.42
N ASN A 141 -5.80 -8.83 -5.06
CA ASN A 141 -5.95 -9.83 -6.11
C ASN A 141 -6.51 -11.18 -5.60
N ALA A 142 -6.54 -11.39 -4.27
CA ALA A 142 -7.12 -12.54 -3.60
C ALA A 142 -7.64 -12.15 -2.21
N ARG A 143 -8.73 -12.79 -1.77
CA ARG A 143 -9.27 -12.64 -0.40
C ARG A 143 -8.34 -13.35 0.60
N PRO A 144 -8.03 -12.76 1.78
CA PRO A 144 -7.16 -13.41 2.76
C PRO A 144 -7.82 -14.69 3.32
N SER A 145 -7.16 -15.84 3.24
CA SER A 145 -7.76 -17.15 3.57
C SER A 145 -8.37 -17.28 4.97
N TRP A 146 -7.96 -16.46 5.94
CA TRP A 146 -8.47 -16.42 7.31
C TRP A 146 -9.76 -15.61 7.48
N LEU A 147 -10.25 -14.96 6.42
CA LEU A 147 -11.50 -14.21 6.42
C LEU A 147 -12.67 -15.14 6.11
N VAL A 148 -13.74 -15.09 6.91
CA VAL A 148 -14.89 -16.00 6.81
C VAL A 148 -16.22 -15.26 6.87
N GLU A 149 -17.27 -15.88 6.35
CA GLU A 149 -18.64 -15.37 6.48
C GLU A 149 -19.39 -16.16 7.55
N VAL A 150 -20.03 -15.45 8.47
CA VAL A 150 -20.82 -15.99 9.58
C VAL A 150 -22.30 -15.76 9.25
N ARG A 151 -23.08 -16.84 9.21
CA ARG A 151 -24.53 -16.83 9.02
C ARG A 151 -25.22 -17.28 10.30
N ALA A 152 -26.03 -16.41 10.88
CA ALA A 152 -26.86 -16.71 12.04
C ALA A 152 -28.33 -16.78 11.62
N ASN A 153 -28.99 -17.88 11.95
CA ASN A 153 -30.44 -18.02 11.87
C ASN A 153 -30.95 -18.07 13.31
N LEU A 154 -31.77 -17.09 13.70
CA LEU A 154 -32.37 -16.99 15.03
C LEU A 154 -33.89 -17.12 14.87
N GLU A 155 -34.55 -17.90 15.71
CA GLU A 155 -36.01 -17.99 15.77
C GLU A 155 -36.48 -17.39 17.09
N LEU A 156 -37.23 -16.29 17.04
CA LEU A 156 -37.74 -15.59 18.22
C LEU A 156 -39.22 -15.88 18.43
N LYS A 157 -39.70 -16.01 19.67
CA LYS A 157 -41.13 -16.18 19.94
C LYS A 157 -41.89 -14.88 19.71
N ALA A 158 -42.91 -14.93 18.85
CA ALA A 158 -43.77 -13.80 18.49
C ALA A 158 -45.08 -13.75 19.33
N GLY A 159 -45.23 -14.63 20.32
CA GLY A 159 -46.40 -14.76 21.18
C GLY A 159 -47.19 -16.04 20.88
N GLY A 160 -47.58 -16.77 21.93
CA GLY A 160 -48.08 -18.14 21.80
C GLY A 160 -47.00 -19.08 21.24
N ASP A 161 -47.40 -20.03 20.39
CA ASP A 161 -46.49 -20.99 19.74
C ASP A 161 -45.89 -20.47 18.42
N LEU A 162 -46.07 -19.18 18.10
CA LEU A 162 -45.55 -18.58 16.85
C LEU A 162 -44.09 -18.15 17.00
N THR A 163 -43.29 -18.41 15.97
CA THR A 163 -41.89 -17.95 15.85
C THR A 163 -41.69 -17.03 14.65
N GLU A 164 -40.79 -16.05 14.81
CA GLU A 164 -40.34 -15.13 13.76
C GLU A 164 -38.85 -15.40 13.47
N PRO A 165 -38.49 -15.76 12.22
CA PRO A 165 -37.10 -16.04 11.85
C PRO A 165 -36.34 -14.75 11.53
N GLN A 166 -35.20 -14.53 12.18
CA GLN A 166 -34.24 -13.49 11.88
C GLN A 166 -32.97 -14.07 11.27
N TYR A 167 -32.66 -13.64 10.05
CA TYR A 167 -31.46 -14.03 9.31
C TYR A 167 -30.41 -12.94 9.39
N ARG A 168 -29.17 -13.29 9.75
CA ARG A 168 -28.04 -12.35 9.83
C ARG A 168 -26.82 -12.92 9.13
N LYS A 169 -26.10 -12.04 8.44
CA LYS A 169 -24.88 -12.35 7.70
C LYS A 169 -23.84 -11.32 8.09
N VAL A 170 -22.76 -11.79 8.71
CA VAL A 170 -21.68 -10.95 9.24
C VAL A 170 -20.33 -11.51 8.77
N THR A 171 -19.27 -10.71 8.81
CA THR A 171 -17.90 -11.22 8.58
C THR A 171 -17.27 -11.65 9.89
N GLY A 172 -16.48 -12.72 9.86
CA GLY A 172 -15.63 -13.16 10.95
C GLY A 172 -14.18 -13.37 10.50
N VAL A 173 -13.29 -13.60 11.46
CA VAL A 173 -11.88 -13.96 11.22
C VAL A 173 -11.50 -15.22 11.97
N ILE A 174 -10.71 -16.08 11.35
CA ILE A 174 -10.11 -17.25 11.99
C ILE A 174 -9.00 -16.75 12.92
N ALA A 175 -9.28 -16.70 14.22
CA ALA A 175 -8.38 -16.26 15.27
C ALA A 175 -7.49 -17.39 15.82
N GLY A 176 -7.77 -18.64 15.46
CA GLY A 176 -6.95 -19.79 15.84
C GLY A 176 -7.33 -21.04 15.05
N VAL A 177 -6.34 -21.89 14.82
CA VAL A 177 -6.49 -23.24 14.24
C VAL A 177 -5.96 -24.22 15.28
N ARG A 178 -6.70 -25.28 15.58
CA ARG A 178 -6.35 -26.28 16.59
C ARG A 178 -5.99 -27.61 15.95
N ASP A 179 -5.38 -28.49 16.74
CA ASP A 179 -5.19 -29.90 16.38
C ASP A 179 -6.53 -30.52 15.95
N LYS A 180 -6.51 -31.33 14.88
CA LYS A 180 -7.69 -31.93 14.21
C LYS A 180 -8.56 -30.99 13.38
N GLY A 181 -8.16 -29.72 13.19
CA GLY A 181 -8.83 -28.81 12.25
C GLY A 181 -9.99 -28.02 12.84
N ASP A 182 -10.12 -27.95 14.17
CA ASP A 182 -11.09 -27.04 14.79
C ASP A 182 -10.62 -25.58 14.66
N LEU A 183 -11.54 -24.68 14.32
CA LEU A 183 -11.27 -23.25 14.21
C LEU A 183 -11.89 -22.47 15.37
N ILE A 184 -11.18 -21.43 15.79
CA ILE A 184 -11.71 -20.36 16.63
C ILE A 184 -11.99 -19.17 15.72
N VAL A 185 -13.26 -18.77 15.62
CA VAL A 185 -13.68 -17.65 14.78
C VAL A 185 -14.20 -16.51 15.65
N ILE A 186 -13.72 -15.29 15.41
CA ILE A 186 -14.21 -14.08 16.09
C ILE A 186 -15.09 -13.30 15.11
N ALA A 187 -16.27 -12.88 15.58
CA ALA A 187 -17.21 -12.06 14.84
C ALA A 187 -17.87 -11.01 15.77
N PRO A 188 -18.61 -10.01 15.26
CA PRO A 188 -19.36 -9.08 16.10
C PRO A 188 -20.45 -9.74 16.94
N SER A 189 -20.67 -9.24 18.16
CA SER A 189 -21.75 -9.72 19.03
C SER A 189 -23.15 -9.55 18.43
N TRP A 190 -23.36 -8.57 17.56
CA TRP A 190 -24.66 -8.40 16.86
C TRP A 190 -24.99 -9.56 15.90
N ALA A 191 -24.07 -10.49 15.62
CA ALA A 191 -24.42 -11.77 15.00
C ALA A 191 -25.38 -12.60 15.87
N VAL A 192 -25.35 -12.41 17.19
CA VAL A 192 -26.07 -13.21 18.21
C VAL A 192 -26.96 -12.37 19.15
N GLU A 193 -26.89 -11.04 19.13
CA GLU A 193 -27.78 -10.16 19.93
C GLU A 193 -29.24 -10.21 19.44
N TYR A 194 -30.22 -10.42 20.31
CA TYR A 194 -31.65 -10.33 19.93
C TYR A 194 -32.50 -9.67 21.02
N SER A 195 -33.69 -9.20 20.63
CA SER A 195 -34.71 -8.66 21.53
C SER A 195 -35.92 -9.58 21.51
N GLY A 196 -36.14 -10.33 22.58
CA GLY A 196 -37.25 -11.29 22.72
C GLY A 196 -36.81 -12.59 23.39
N GLU A 197 -37.71 -13.57 23.43
CA GLU A 197 -37.40 -14.93 23.85
C GLU A 197 -36.96 -15.76 22.64
N LEU A 198 -35.78 -16.36 22.70
CA LEU A 198 -35.25 -17.22 21.65
C LEU A 198 -35.88 -18.62 21.74
N ALA A 199 -36.41 -19.11 20.62
CA ALA A 199 -36.91 -20.48 20.47
C ALA A 199 -35.82 -21.42 19.95
N ALA A 200 -35.02 -20.98 18.97
CA ALA A 200 -33.90 -21.73 18.40
C ALA A 200 -32.83 -20.79 17.81
N GLU A 201 -31.59 -21.26 17.74
CA GLU A 201 -30.50 -20.60 17.02
C GLU A 201 -29.66 -21.61 16.24
N THR A 202 -29.04 -21.15 15.15
CA THR A 202 -28.08 -21.94 14.38
C THR A 202 -27.06 -21.03 13.74
N TYR A 203 -25.78 -21.33 13.94
CA TYR A 203 -24.66 -20.60 13.37
C TYR A 203 -23.93 -21.45 12.34
N ARG A 204 -23.58 -20.83 11.21
CA ARG A 204 -22.79 -21.44 10.15
C ARG A 204 -21.66 -20.52 9.74
N ILE A 205 -20.49 -21.09 9.51
CA ILE A 205 -19.29 -20.39 9.04
C ILE A 205 -18.95 -20.89 7.63
N GLU A 206 -18.91 -19.99 6.67
CA GLU A 206 -18.48 -20.25 5.30
C GLU A 206 -17.02 -19.78 5.11
N LEU A 207 -16.16 -20.73 4.77
CA LEU A 207 -14.73 -20.54 4.50
C LEU A 207 -14.50 -20.08 3.05
N ILE A 208 -13.35 -19.46 2.80
CA ILE A 208 -12.91 -19.17 1.42
C ILE A 208 -12.68 -20.49 0.68
N GLY A 209 -13.49 -20.72 -0.35
CA GLY A 209 -13.66 -22.02 -1.02
C GLY A 209 -15.11 -22.51 -1.02
N GLY A 210 -15.99 -21.92 -0.19
CA GLY A 210 -17.42 -22.22 -0.13
C GLY A 210 -17.80 -23.35 0.83
N ALA A 211 -16.81 -23.98 1.49
CA ALA A 211 -17.05 -24.95 2.55
C ALA A 211 -17.82 -24.27 3.71
N THR A 212 -18.94 -24.86 4.11
CA THR A 212 -19.82 -24.30 5.16
C THR A 212 -19.93 -25.29 6.31
N HIS A 213 -19.60 -24.84 7.52
CA HIS A 213 -19.57 -25.65 8.75
C HIS A 213 -20.55 -25.09 9.78
N THR A 214 -21.13 -25.95 10.61
CA THR A 214 -21.88 -25.50 11.81
C THR A 214 -20.90 -24.95 12.84
N ALA A 215 -21.32 -23.95 13.62
CA ALA A 215 -20.54 -23.38 14.70
C ALA A 215 -21.32 -23.28 16.01
N GLU A 216 -20.59 -23.31 17.12
CA GLU A 216 -21.09 -23.19 18.48
C GLU A 216 -20.54 -21.92 19.13
N ILE A 217 -21.34 -21.22 19.95
CA ILE A 217 -20.85 -20.07 20.72
C ILE A 217 -19.98 -20.58 21.88
N LEU A 218 -18.72 -20.18 21.90
CA LEU A 218 -17.81 -20.39 23.03
C LEU A 218 -17.92 -19.29 24.08
N ALA A 219 -18.03 -18.04 23.63
CA ALA A 219 -18.12 -16.88 24.51
C ALA A 219 -18.77 -15.70 23.80
N VAL A 220 -19.68 -15.01 24.49
CA VAL A 220 -20.07 -13.64 24.16
C VAL A 220 -19.30 -12.69 25.07
N ARG A 221 -18.67 -11.68 24.48
CA ARG A 221 -17.87 -10.66 25.16
C ARG A 221 -18.10 -9.36 24.41
N LEU A 222 -19.07 -8.56 24.83
CA LEU A 222 -19.43 -7.37 24.06
C LEU A 222 -18.20 -6.50 23.78
N PRO A 223 -18.00 -6.05 22.53
CA PRO A 223 -18.91 -6.14 21.37
C PRO A 223 -18.58 -7.27 20.35
N PHE A 224 -18.01 -8.39 20.79
CA PHE A 224 -17.69 -9.57 19.96
C PHE A 224 -18.29 -10.89 20.49
N VAL A 225 -18.29 -11.89 19.62
CA VAL A 225 -18.63 -13.29 19.91
C VAL A 225 -17.50 -14.19 19.37
N VAL A 226 -17.20 -15.24 20.12
CA VAL A 226 -16.22 -16.27 19.77
C VAL A 226 -16.97 -17.55 19.46
N PHE A 227 -16.75 -18.08 18.27
CA PHE A 227 -17.31 -19.34 17.78
C PHE A 227 -16.25 -20.45 17.75
N LEU A 228 -16.67 -21.69 18.06
CA LEU A 228 -15.97 -22.91 17.70
C LEU A 228 -16.52 -23.43 16.39
N VAL A 229 -15.65 -23.82 15.45
CA VAL A 229 -16.01 -24.51 14.22
C VAL A 229 -15.29 -25.86 14.22
N PRO A 230 -15.94 -26.97 14.59
CA PRO A 230 -15.26 -28.25 14.73
C PRO A 230 -14.95 -28.91 13.37
N ALA A 231 -13.87 -29.70 13.34
CA ALA A 231 -13.54 -30.63 12.26
C ALA A 231 -13.57 -30.03 10.83
N THR A 232 -12.87 -28.91 10.63
CA THR A 232 -12.70 -28.31 9.28
C THR A 232 -11.48 -28.89 8.56
N ASP A 233 -11.45 -28.75 7.23
CA ASP A 233 -10.30 -29.07 6.38
C ASP A 233 -9.34 -27.87 6.17
N TYR A 234 -9.51 -26.81 6.97
CA TYR A 234 -8.75 -25.57 6.82
C TYR A 234 -7.27 -25.75 7.17
N THR A 235 -6.40 -25.65 6.16
CA THR A 235 -4.93 -25.71 6.31
C THR A 235 -4.26 -24.33 6.24
N GLY A 236 -5.03 -23.24 6.29
CA GLY A 236 -4.49 -21.88 6.25
C GLY A 236 -3.91 -21.43 7.59
N ASN A 237 -3.16 -20.33 7.57
CA ASN A 237 -2.74 -19.67 8.81
C ASN A 237 -3.92 -18.89 9.41
N PRO A 238 -4.04 -18.80 10.75
CA PRO A 238 -4.97 -17.85 11.38
C PRO A 238 -4.60 -16.42 10.98
N ALA A 239 -5.54 -15.50 11.23
CA ALA A 239 -5.34 -14.07 11.01
C ALA A 239 -4.08 -13.56 11.76
N PRO A 240 -3.20 -12.79 11.11
CA PRO A 240 -1.98 -12.30 11.73
C PRO A 240 -2.31 -11.22 12.77
N PHE A 241 -1.89 -11.46 14.01
CA PHE A 241 -2.11 -10.61 15.17
C PHE A 241 -0.83 -9.82 15.51
N TRP A 242 -0.90 -8.48 15.54
CA TRP A 242 0.22 -7.63 15.96
C TRP A 242 0.44 -7.65 17.49
N PRO A 243 1.69 -7.67 17.98
CA PRO A 243 1.96 -7.77 19.42
C PRO A 243 1.79 -6.46 20.19
N GLU A 244 1.67 -5.32 19.51
CA GLU A 244 1.71 -3.98 20.08
C GLU A 244 0.61 -3.10 19.46
N ALA A 245 0.05 -2.19 20.26
CA ALA A 245 -0.98 -1.26 19.81
C ALA A 245 -0.46 -0.37 18.66
N LEU A 246 -1.33 -0.12 17.68
CA LEU A 246 -1.04 0.75 16.54
C LEU A 246 -0.68 2.16 17.01
N ALA A 247 0.35 2.76 16.39
CA ALA A 247 0.74 4.12 16.72
C ALA A 247 -0.31 5.13 16.23
N ASP A 248 -0.49 6.22 16.96
CA ASP A 248 -1.29 7.36 16.46
C ASP A 248 -0.61 7.94 15.21
N GLY A 249 -1.42 8.26 14.20
CA GLY A 249 -0.97 8.64 12.86
C GLY A 249 -0.61 7.46 11.93
N GLN A 250 -0.62 6.21 12.41
CA GLN A 250 -0.22 5.05 11.60
C GLN A 250 -1.17 4.85 10.41
N GLY A 251 -0.61 4.75 9.21
CA GLY A 251 -1.32 4.43 7.98
C GLY A 251 -1.73 2.96 7.92
N LEU A 252 -2.96 2.71 7.49
CA LEU A 252 -3.63 1.42 7.57
C LEU A 252 -4.21 1.01 6.20
N LEU A 253 -3.99 -0.25 5.80
CA LEU A 253 -4.62 -0.86 4.63
C LEU A 253 -5.63 -1.91 5.10
N LEU A 254 -6.83 -1.85 4.54
CA LEU A 254 -8.05 -2.51 5.01
C LEU A 254 -8.73 -3.26 3.86
N THR A 255 -9.54 -4.30 4.10
CA THR A 255 -10.21 -5.03 2.99
C THR A 255 -11.56 -5.68 3.32
N ASP A 256 -12.50 -5.74 2.36
CA ASP A 256 -13.75 -6.50 2.51
C ASP A 256 -13.60 -7.99 2.21
N VAL A 257 -14.67 -8.72 2.51
CA VAL A 257 -14.94 -10.06 1.98
C VAL A 257 -14.95 -10.14 0.46
N GLU A 258 -14.98 -9.04 -0.29
CA GLU A 258 -14.95 -9.04 -1.76
C GLU A 258 -13.53 -8.87 -2.34
N GLY A 259 -12.55 -8.46 -1.53
CA GLY A 259 -11.18 -8.14 -1.92
C GLY A 259 -10.96 -6.67 -2.34
N ASN A 260 -11.95 -5.78 -2.20
CA ASN A 260 -11.74 -4.34 -2.31
C ASN A 260 -10.86 -3.86 -1.14
N ALA A 261 -10.08 -2.80 -1.36
CA ALA A 261 -9.10 -2.32 -0.38
C ALA A 261 -9.27 -0.84 -0.04
N TYR A 262 -9.16 -0.51 1.24
CA TYR A 262 -9.43 0.80 1.81
C TYR A 262 -8.19 1.31 2.54
N THR A 263 -8.04 2.63 2.63
CA THR A 263 -6.93 3.26 3.34
C THR A 263 -7.48 4.07 4.50
N ALA A 264 -6.86 3.93 5.67
CA ALA A 264 -7.23 4.65 6.87
C ALA A 264 -6.00 5.12 7.64
N VAL A 265 -6.22 5.88 8.71
CA VAL A 265 -5.21 6.24 9.70
C VAL A 265 -5.74 5.99 11.10
N HIS A 266 -4.92 5.38 11.96
CA HIS A 266 -5.19 5.30 13.39
C HIS A 266 -4.98 6.67 14.04
N SER A 267 -5.92 7.15 14.86
CA SER A 267 -5.86 8.46 15.51
C SER A 267 -6.76 8.47 16.75
N GLY A 268 -6.19 8.72 17.93
CA GLY A 268 -6.94 8.82 19.19
C GLY A 268 -7.54 7.49 19.66
N GLY A 269 -6.98 6.34 19.25
CA GLY A 269 -7.57 5.01 19.50
C GLY A 269 -8.68 4.61 18.52
N GLU A 270 -8.99 5.45 17.53
CA GLU A 270 -9.96 5.19 16.47
C GLU A 270 -9.27 5.03 15.11
N VAL A 271 -9.97 4.48 14.12
CA VAL A 271 -9.46 4.33 12.74
C VAL A 271 -10.31 5.15 11.78
N GLN A 272 -9.70 6.17 11.19
CA GLN A 272 -10.35 7.13 10.29
C GLN A 272 -10.09 6.76 8.83
N LEU A 273 -11.16 6.36 8.10
CA LEU A 273 -11.10 6.10 6.67
C LEU A 273 -10.74 7.38 5.89
N ARG A 274 -9.75 7.30 4.99
CA ARG A 274 -9.28 8.45 4.19
C ARG A 274 -9.97 8.61 2.82
N ALA A 275 -10.85 7.69 2.45
CA ALA A 275 -11.70 7.81 1.26
C ALA A 275 -13.12 7.29 1.57
N GLY A 276 -14.13 8.02 1.09
CA GLY A 276 -15.52 7.64 1.23
C GLY A 276 -15.92 6.57 0.21
N THR A 277 -16.68 5.57 0.67
CA THR A 277 -17.27 4.53 -0.17
C THR A 277 -18.68 4.22 0.28
N ASP A 278 -19.63 4.20 -0.65
CA ASP A 278 -21.05 4.06 -0.33
C ASP A 278 -21.45 2.65 0.14
N THR A 279 -20.62 1.64 -0.15
CA THR A 279 -20.70 0.27 0.41
C THR A 279 -19.31 -0.36 0.50
N GLY A 280 -19.07 -1.19 1.52
CA GLY A 280 -17.78 -1.87 1.75
C GLY A 280 -17.63 -2.46 3.16
N LEU A 281 -17.12 -3.69 3.25
CA LEU A 281 -16.68 -4.32 4.51
C LEU A 281 -15.15 -4.08 4.70
N VAL A 282 -14.61 -4.18 5.92
CA VAL A 282 -13.32 -3.52 6.22
C VAL A 282 -12.54 -4.24 7.35
N ALA A 283 -11.71 -5.22 7.02
CA ALA A 283 -10.88 -5.94 7.99
C ALA A 283 -9.48 -5.31 8.14
N LEU A 284 -9.12 -4.98 9.39
CA LEU A 284 -7.75 -5.00 9.92
C LEU A 284 -7.71 -5.90 11.16
N VAL A 285 -6.52 -6.38 11.47
CA VAL A 285 -6.25 -7.32 12.54
C VAL A 285 -5.05 -6.82 13.33
N ASP A 286 -5.20 -6.74 14.65
CA ASP A 286 -4.14 -6.45 15.62
C ASP A 286 -4.31 -7.43 16.81
N GLY A 287 -3.23 -7.79 17.48
CA GLY A 287 -3.20 -8.87 18.49
C GLY A 287 -3.79 -8.54 19.84
N THR A 288 -4.47 -7.39 19.95
CA THR A 288 -5.56 -7.24 20.90
C THR A 288 -6.92 -6.98 20.23
N ASN A 289 -6.97 -6.53 18.97
CA ASN A 289 -8.12 -5.91 18.30
C ASN A 289 -8.58 -6.60 16.99
N VAL A 290 -9.88 -6.89 16.89
CA VAL A 290 -10.56 -7.41 15.68
C VAL A 290 -11.76 -6.52 15.36
N ALA A 291 -11.92 -6.14 14.08
CA ALA A 291 -13.18 -5.85 13.34
C ALA A 291 -13.30 -4.48 12.61
N GLY A 292 -14.06 -4.41 11.50
CA GLY A 292 -14.45 -3.15 10.81
C GLY A 292 -15.40 -3.29 9.58
N PHE A 293 -16.44 -2.44 9.36
CA PHE A 293 -17.24 -1.83 10.44
C PHE A 293 -18.48 -0.84 10.22
N THR A 294 -18.99 -0.43 9.03
CA THR A 294 -20.17 0.50 8.70
C THR A 294 -21.66 0.01 8.53
N LEU A 295 -22.77 0.74 8.86
CA LEU A 295 -24.25 0.49 8.54
C LEU A 295 -24.85 1.52 7.51
N PRO A 296 -25.95 1.22 6.74
CA PRO A 296 -26.63 2.17 5.82
C PRO A 296 -28.00 2.69 6.32
N ALA A 297 -28.57 3.67 5.61
CA ALA A 297 -29.79 4.39 6.00
C ALA A 297 -31.10 3.63 5.63
N ALA A 298 -31.72 3.03 6.65
CA ALA A 298 -33.11 2.53 6.70
C ALA A 298 -33.57 1.51 5.62
N GLY A 299 -33.82 0.28 6.06
CA GLY A 299 -34.46 -0.78 5.26
C GLY A 299 -33.46 -1.84 4.79
N HIS A 300 -33.63 -3.06 5.29
CA HIS A 300 -32.75 -4.23 5.11
C HIS A 300 -31.33 -4.07 5.71
N ALA A 301 -31.03 -4.90 6.72
CA ALA A 301 -29.80 -4.82 7.49
C ALA A 301 -28.59 -5.35 6.69
N MET A 302 -27.79 -4.45 6.13
CA MET A 302 -26.48 -4.74 5.55
C MET A 302 -25.42 -3.81 6.13
N GLY A 303 -25.03 -4.03 7.39
CA GLY A 303 -23.89 -3.33 7.96
C GLY A 303 -23.79 -3.35 9.49
N VAL A 304 -22.79 -2.65 10.02
CA VAL A 304 -21.92 -3.14 11.10
C VAL A 304 -21.40 -2.02 12.05
N ARG A 305 -20.62 -2.34 13.11
CA ARG A 305 -20.01 -1.39 14.09
C ARG A 305 -18.51 -1.63 14.40
N TRP A 306 -17.77 -0.56 14.69
CA TRP A 306 -16.37 -0.60 15.18
C TRP A 306 -16.22 -1.18 16.58
N VAL A 307 -15.06 -1.78 16.83
CA VAL A 307 -14.67 -2.40 18.11
C VAL A 307 -13.19 -2.13 18.41
N ALA A 308 -12.92 -1.24 19.36
CA ALA A 308 -11.63 -1.23 20.05
C ALA A 308 -11.70 -2.26 21.18
N LEU A 309 -10.98 -3.38 21.04
CA LEU A 309 -10.78 -4.40 22.07
C LEU A 309 -9.70 -3.97 23.08
N ASN A 310 -9.79 -2.73 23.57
CA ASN A 310 -8.85 -2.19 24.53
C ASN A 310 -8.97 -2.98 25.86
N GLY A 311 -8.06 -3.95 26.06
CA GLY A 311 -8.06 -4.89 27.18
C GLY A 311 -8.75 -6.25 26.95
N ALA A 312 -9.20 -6.61 25.75
CA ALA A 312 -9.91 -7.90 25.54
C ALA A 312 -9.01 -9.10 25.19
N GLY A 313 -7.71 -8.90 24.99
CA GLY A 313 -6.77 -9.98 24.67
C GLY A 313 -6.71 -11.07 25.73
N ASP A 314 -6.96 -10.73 26.99
CA ASP A 314 -7.03 -11.70 28.09
C ASP A 314 -8.32 -12.55 28.03
N ALA A 315 -9.42 -12.05 27.47
CA ALA A 315 -10.62 -12.86 27.21
C ALA A 315 -10.42 -13.86 26.06
N ILE A 316 -9.61 -13.50 25.04
CA ILE A 316 -9.21 -14.42 23.96
C ILE A 316 -8.28 -15.50 24.52
N LYS A 317 -7.28 -15.12 25.33
CA LYS A 317 -6.41 -16.08 26.04
C LYS A 317 -7.19 -16.95 27.03
N GLU A 318 -8.17 -16.40 27.74
CA GLU A 318 -9.08 -17.13 28.65
C GLU A 318 -9.91 -18.17 27.88
N ALA A 319 -10.48 -17.79 26.74
CA ALA A 319 -11.21 -18.71 25.87
C ALA A 319 -10.30 -19.82 25.31
N GLN A 320 -9.10 -19.47 24.84
CA GLN A 320 -8.08 -20.44 24.41
C GLN A 320 -7.62 -21.36 25.56
N ALA A 321 -7.56 -20.86 26.79
CA ALA A 321 -7.15 -21.63 27.97
C ALA A 321 -8.26 -22.57 28.48
N LYS A 322 -9.53 -22.14 28.46
CA LYS A 322 -10.70 -22.96 28.82
C LYS A 322 -10.95 -24.16 27.89
N LEU A 323 -10.25 -24.22 26.77
CA LEU A 323 -10.38 -25.26 25.75
C LEU A 323 -9.23 -26.29 25.78
N LYS A 324 -8.24 -26.13 26.67
CA LYS A 324 -7.20 -27.13 26.93
C LYS A 324 -7.68 -28.19 27.91
#